data_AF-A0A6N7ZP70-F1
#
_entry.id   AF-A0A6N7ZP70-F1
#
_cell.length_a   1.000
_cell.length_b   1.000
_cell.length_c   1.000
_cell.angle_alpha   90.00
_cell.angle_beta   90.00
_cell.angle_gamma   90.00
#
_symmetry.space_group_name_H-M   'P 1'
#
loop_
_entity.id
_entity.type
_entity.pdbx_description
1 polymer ?
#
loop_
_entity_poly.entity_id
_entity_poly.type
_entity_poly.pdbx_seq_one_letter_code
_entity_poly.pdbx_strand_id
1 'polypeptide(L)'
;PIYAGNAIQTVKSGDAKKVITVRTASFQAAGEGGSASVEDAAAASGTDLSSFVGAELSKSDRPELTSAKIIVSGGRALGSEEKFQEVIMPVADALGAAVGASRAAVDAGYAPNDWQVGQ
;
A
#
# COMPACT_ATOMS: atom_id res chain seq x y z
N PRO A 1 -12.50 2.94 -9.76
CA PRO A 1 -13.59 2.02 -9.35
C PRO A 1 -14.37 2.62 -8.18
N ILE A 2 -15.67 2.36 -8.12
CA ILE A 2 -16.55 2.77 -7.01
C ILE A 2 -17.20 1.52 -6.40
N TYR A 3 -17.83 1.66 -5.23
CA TYR A 3 -18.47 0.55 -4.51
C TYR A 3 -17.53 -0.65 -4.29
N ALA A 4 -16.37 -0.41 -3.65
CA ALA A 4 -15.36 -1.44 -3.38
C ALA A 4 -14.89 -2.23 -4.62
N GLY A 5 -14.94 -1.62 -5.81
CA GLY A 5 -14.52 -2.25 -7.06
C GLY A 5 -15.64 -2.89 -7.87
N ASN A 6 -16.87 -2.92 -7.35
CA ASN A 6 -18.01 -3.55 -8.02
C ASN A 6 -18.52 -2.78 -9.25
N ALA A 7 -18.16 -1.51 -9.40
CA ALA A 7 -18.51 -0.73 -10.57
C ALA A 7 -17.36 0.16 -11.06
N ILE A 8 -17.35 0.35 -12.38
CA ILE A 8 -16.42 1.25 -13.07
C ILE A 8 -17.19 2.51 -13.47
N GLN A 9 -16.70 3.66 -13.04
CA GLN A 9 -17.27 4.95 -13.39
C GLN A 9 -16.25 5.74 -14.21
N THR A 10 -16.70 6.23 -15.36
CA THR A 10 -15.93 7.18 -16.19
C THR A 10 -16.47 8.58 -15.95
N VAL A 11 -15.58 9.52 -15.65
CA VAL A 11 -15.92 10.92 -15.39
C VAL A 11 -15.27 11.84 -16.42
N LYS A 12 -15.92 12.95 -16.73
CA LYS A 12 -15.40 14.00 -17.61
C LYS A 12 -15.52 15.34 -16.90
N SER A 13 -14.42 16.10 -16.85
CA SER A 13 -14.39 17.49 -16.35
C SER A 13 -14.16 18.45 -17.51
N GLY A 14 -14.96 19.51 -17.56
CA GLY A 14 -14.82 20.63 -18.48
C GLY A 14 -13.76 21.66 -18.06
N ASP A 15 -13.15 21.49 -16.89
CA ASP A 15 -12.22 22.47 -16.31
C ASP A 15 -10.90 22.50 -17.06
N ALA A 16 -10.29 23.68 -17.16
CA ALA A 16 -9.02 23.87 -17.85
C ALA A 16 -7.85 23.13 -17.17
N LYS A 17 -7.85 23.03 -15.83
CA LYS A 17 -6.84 22.32 -15.04
C LYS A 17 -7.48 21.15 -14.31
N LYS A 18 -6.79 20.01 -14.27
CA LYS A 18 -7.27 18.77 -13.66
C LYS A 18 -6.23 18.25 -12.68
N VAL A 19 -6.64 18.02 -11.44
CA VAL A 19 -5.84 17.35 -10.42
C VAL A 19 -6.36 15.93 -10.30
N ILE A 20 -5.47 14.95 -10.51
CA ILE A 20 -5.83 13.54 -10.57
C ILE A 20 -4.87 12.77 -9.67
N THR A 21 -5.41 11.89 -8.84
CA THR A 21 -4.62 10.87 -8.15
C THR A 21 -4.76 9.55 -8.90
N VAL A 22 -3.65 8.84 -9.06
CA VAL A 22 -3.61 7.59 -9.83
C VAL A 22 -3.12 6.47 -8.91
N ARG A 23 -3.77 5.30 -9.01
CA ARG A 23 -3.29 4.10 -8.33
C ARG A 23 -1.98 3.65 -8.98
N THR A 24 -0.90 3.57 -8.21
CA THR A 24 0.45 3.29 -8.69
C THR A 24 0.55 1.98 -9.48
N ALA A 25 -0.13 0.92 -9.03
CA ALA A 25 -0.14 -0.39 -9.69
C ALA A 25 -0.98 -0.47 -10.99
N SER A 26 -1.67 0.60 -11.39
CA SER A 26 -2.53 0.59 -12.59
C SER A 26 -1.79 0.86 -13.90
N PHE A 27 -0.52 1.29 -13.84
CA PHE A 27 0.28 1.62 -15.01
C PHE A 27 1.68 1.02 -14.86
N GLN A 28 2.28 0.65 -15.99
CA GLN A 28 3.69 0.27 -16.00
C GLN A 28 4.55 1.53 -15.78
N ALA A 29 5.68 1.35 -15.11
CA ALA A 29 6.68 2.40 -14.97
C ALA A 29 7.15 2.87 -16.37
N ALA A 30 7.34 4.17 -16.52
CA ALA A 30 7.98 4.70 -17.71
C ALA A 30 9.45 4.24 -17.77
N GLY A 31 10.01 4.17 -18.98
CA GLY A 31 11.44 3.88 -19.15
C GLY A 31 12.33 4.98 -18.57
N GLU A 32 13.57 4.63 -18.31
CA GLU A 32 14.60 5.58 -17.88
C GLU A 32 15.12 6.43 -19.05
N GLY A 33 15.59 7.65 -18.74
CA GLY A 33 16.12 8.61 -19.71
C GLY A 33 15.25 9.86 -19.89
N GLY A 34 15.70 10.77 -20.76
CA GLY A 34 15.02 12.04 -21.05
C GLY A 34 15.96 13.24 -21.01
N SER A 35 15.51 14.35 -21.59
CA SER A 35 16.27 15.61 -21.65
C SER A 35 15.45 16.80 -21.14
N ALA A 36 14.57 16.56 -20.17
CA ALA A 36 13.77 17.62 -19.55
C ALA A 36 14.69 18.63 -18.85
N SER A 37 14.37 19.91 -18.99
CA SER A 37 15.04 20.96 -18.22
C SER A 37 14.72 20.81 -16.74
N VAL A 38 15.74 21.01 -15.91
CA VAL A 38 15.59 21.13 -14.45
C VAL A 38 15.55 22.61 -14.13
N GLU A 39 14.49 23.04 -13.44
CA GLU A 39 14.28 24.42 -13.02
C GLU A 39 14.00 24.45 -11.52
N ASP A 40 14.55 25.44 -10.83
CA ASP A 40 14.26 25.66 -9.42
C ASP A 40 12.84 26.22 -9.27
N ALA A 41 12.01 25.53 -8.49
CA ALA A 41 10.68 25.98 -8.12
C ALA A 41 10.66 26.46 -6.68
N ALA A 42 10.11 27.66 -6.44
CA ALA A 42 9.87 28.14 -5.09
C ALA A 42 8.85 27.23 -4.38
N ALA A 43 9.15 26.83 -3.15
CA ALA A 43 8.19 26.10 -2.33
C ALA A 43 6.96 26.97 -2.04
N ALA A 44 5.77 26.37 -2.11
CA ALA A 44 4.56 27.04 -1.66
C ALA A 44 4.65 27.31 -0.15
N SER A 45 4.20 28.48 0.28
CA SER A 45 4.09 28.79 1.71
C SER A 45 3.16 27.79 2.38
N GLY A 46 3.71 26.97 3.29
CA GLY A 46 2.93 26.07 4.12
C GLY A 46 2.02 26.85 5.06
N THR A 47 1.00 26.19 5.60
CA THR A 47 0.06 26.79 6.54
C THR A 47 0.53 26.71 8.01
N ASP A 48 1.73 26.17 8.27
CA ASP A 48 2.30 25.86 9.59
C ASP A 48 1.36 25.05 10.52
N LEU A 49 0.31 24.43 9.98
CA LEU A 49 -0.68 23.66 10.73
C LEU A 49 -0.20 22.24 11.09
N SER A 50 0.89 21.77 10.47
CA SER A 50 1.47 20.46 10.71
C SER A 50 2.98 20.53 10.52
N SER A 51 3.73 19.78 11.34
CA SER A 51 5.17 19.65 11.24
C SER A 51 5.56 18.18 11.15
N PHE A 52 6.59 17.89 10.36
CA PHE A 52 7.19 16.57 10.33
C PHE A 52 8.04 16.38 11.59
N VAL A 53 7.59 15.50 12.49
CA VAL A 53 8.28 15.22 13.76
C VAL A 53 9.26 14.04 13.63
N GLY A 54 8.93 13.08 12.77
CA GLY A 54 9.75 11.89 12.54
C GLY A 54 8.99 10.84 11.72
N ALA A 55 9.70 9.81 11.31
CA ALA A 55 9.14 8.63 10.65
C ALA A 55 9.71 7.38 11.32
N GLU A 56 8.84 6.54 11.87
CA GLU A 56 9.21 5.21 12.33
C GLU A 56 8.94 4.23 11.19
N LEU A 57 10.02 3.79 10.53
CA LEU A 57 9.95 2.74 9.53
C LEU A 57 10.04 1.38 10.23
N SER A 58 8.97 0.59 10.13
CA SER A 58 8.95 -0.80 10.59
C SER A 58 10.09 -1.58 9.92
N LYS A 59 11.16 -1.88 10.67
CA LYS A 59 12.22 -2.78 10.21
C LYS A 59 11.71 -4.21 10.35
N SER A 60 11.59 -4.90 9.23
CA SER A 60 11.22 -6.31 9.17
C SER A 60 12.40 -7.11 8.64
N ASP A 61 12.68 -8.28 9.24
CA ASP A 61 13.60 -9.28 8.68
C ASP A 61 13.02 -9.98 7.44
N ARG A 62 11.74 -9.73 7.14
CA ARG A 62 11.01 -10.28 6.00
C ARG A 62 10.86 -9.26 4.87
N PRO A 63 10.74 -9.70 3.60
CA PRO A 63 10.51 -8.81 2.48
C PRO A 63 9.33 -7.86 2.73
N GLU A 64 9.50 -6.60 2.33
CA GLU A 64 8.44 -5.59 2.45
C GLU A 64 7.30 -5.95 1.47
N LEU A 65 6.07 -5.82 1.93
CA LEU A 65 4.86 -6.33 1.27
C LEU A 65 4.69 -5.79 -0.15
N THR A 66 5.10 -4.55 -0.41
CA THR A 66 5.04 -3.89 -1.73
C THR A 66 6.12 -4.38 -2.69
N SER A 67 7.20 -4.97 -2.18
CA SER A 67 8.36 -5.43 -2.95
C SER A 67 8.48 -6.95 -3.05
N ALA A 68 7.68 -7.69 -2.28
CA ALA A 68 7.78 -9.13 -2.17
C ALA A 68 7.30 -9.85 -3.43
N LYS A 69 8.07 -10.85 -3.88
CA LYS A 69 7.69 -11.71 -5.02
C LYS A 69 6.58 -12.69 -4.67
N ILE A 70 6.56 -13.14 -3.42
CA ILE A 70 5.61 -14.11 -2.88
C ILE A 70 5.02 -13.47 -1.62
N ILE A 71 3.69 -13.50 -1.52
CA ILE A 71 2.95 -13.01 -0.36
C ILE A 71 2.06 -14.16 0.13
N VAL A 72 2.20 -14.53 1.39
CA VAL A 72 1.30 -15.49 2.05
C VAL A 72 0.34 -14.69 2.93
N SER A 73 -0.92 -14.65 2.52
CA SER A 73 -1.93 -13.82 3.20
C SER A 73 -2.93 -14.63 4.01
N GLY A 74 -3.15 -14.25 5.26
CA GLY A 74 -4.21 -14.79 6.11
C GLY A 74 -5.45 -13.89 6.17
N GLY A 75 -6.58 -14.46 6.59
CA GLY A 75 -7.84 -13.73 6.74
C GLY A 75 -8.57 -14.08 8.02
N ARG A 76 -9.68 -13.39 8.29
CA ARG A 76 -10.50 -13.62 9.50
C ARG A 76 -10.96 -15.07 9.69
N ALA A 77 -11.00 -15.87 8.62
CA ALA A 77 -11.35 -17.29 8.69
C ALA A 77 -10.41 -18.12 9.59
N LEU A 78 -9.20 -17.62 9.89
CA LEU A 78 -8.26 -18.26 10.81
C LEU A 78 -8.72 -18.23 12.26
N GLY A 79 -9.64 -17.31 12.61
CA GLY A 79 -10.38 -17.31 13.87
C GLY A 79 -9.64 -16.73 15.08
N SER A 80 -8.32 -16.61 15.06
CA SER A 80 -7.55 -15.92 16.10
C SER A 80 -6.16 -15.46 15.61
N GLU A 81 -5.50 -14.60 16.38
CA GLU A 81 -4.11 -14.20 16.15
C GLU A 81 -3.17 -15.41 16.25
N GLU A 82 -3.38 -16.30 17.22
CA GLU A 82 -2.52 -17.47 17.43
C GLU A 82 -2.57 -18.40 16.22
N LYS A 83 -3.77 -18.70 15.71
CA LYS A 83 -3.91 -19.52 14.50
C LYS A 83 -3.38 -18.82 13.26
N PHE A 84 -3.46 -17.49 13.21
CA PHE A 84 -2.84 -16.73 12.13
C PHE A 84 -1.33 -16.94 12.14
N GLN A 85 -0.69 -16.76 13.29
CA GLN A 85 0.75 -16.95 13.46
C GLN A 85 1.15 -18.41 13.18
N GLU A 86 0.42 -19.37 13.73
CA GLU A 86 0.70 -20.81 13.60
C GLU A 86 0.66 -21.28 12.14
N VAL A 87 -0.29 -20.79 11.33
CA VAL A 87 -0.49 -21.26 9.97
C VAL A 87 0.29 -20.42 8.96
N ILE A 88 0.29 -19.10 9.10
CA ILE A 88 0.85 -18.20 8.08
C ILE A 88 2.36 -18.10 8.19
N MET A 89 2.93 -18.03 9.40
CA MET A 89 4.37 -17.82 9.58
C MET A 89 5.21 -18.96 9.00
N PRO A 90 4.93 -20.24 9.28
CA PRO A 90 5.78 -21.32 8.78
C PRO A 90 5.80 -21.40 7.25
N VAL A 91 4.66 -21.11 6.61
CA VAL A 91 4.55 -21.11 5.15
C VAL A 91 5.29 -19.90 4.56
N ALA A 92 5.15 -18.72 5.17
CA ALA A 92 5.86 -17.53 4.72
C ALA A 92 7.38 -17.71 4.84
N ASP A 93 7.85 -18.22 5.97
CA ASP A 93 9.28 -18.43 6.23
C ASP A 93 9.85 -19.51 5.29
N ALA A 94 9.13 -20.61 5.05
CA ALA A 94 9.56 -21.67 4.13
C ALA A 94 9.68 -21.19 2.67
N LEU A 95 8.90 -20.17 2.28
CA LEU A 95 8.89 -19.62 0.93
C LEU A 95 9.72 -18.34 0.81
N GLY A 96 10.29 -17.82 1.90
CA GLY A 96 10.93 -16.50 1.93
C GLY A 96 9.98 -15.38 1.49
N ALA A 97 8.70 -15.51 1.86
CA ALA A 97 7.61 -14.63 1.43
C ALA A 97 7.35 -13.50 2.43
N ALA A 98 6.70 -12.43 1.96
CA ALA A 98 6.07 -11.47 2.86
C ALA A 98 4.77 -12.03 3.43
N VAL A 99 4.37 -11.52 4.59
CA VAL A 99 3.11 -11.87 5.25
C VAL A 99 2.08 -10.79 4.96
N GLY A 100 0.90 -11.22 4.51
CA GLY A 100 -0.25 -10.34 4.30
C GLY A 100 -1.44 -10.70 5.18
N ALA A 101 -2.36 -9.76 5.36
CA ALA A 101 -3.60 -9.93 6.10
C ALA A 101 -4.75 -9.23 5.38
N SER A 102 -5.93 -9.83 5.37
CA SER A 102 -7.13 -9.10 4.92
C SER A 102 -7.54 -8.05 5.94
N ARG A 103 -8.24 -7.00 5.49
CA ARG A 103 -8.80 -5.96 6.38
C ARG A 103 -9.60 -6.55 7.54
N ALA A 104 -10.42 -7.58 7.27
CA ALA A 104 -11.21 -8.24 8.31
C ALA A 104 -10.37 -8.97 9.38
N ALA A 105 -9.14 -9.39 9.06
CA ALA A 105 -8.21 -9.96 10.03
C ALA A 105 -7.53 -8.86 10.87
N VAL A 106 -7.16 -7.75 10.24
CA VAL A 106 -6.58 -6.58 10.92
C VAL A 106 -7.57 -5.95 11.87
N ASP A 107 -8.81 -5.70 11.41
CA ASP A 107 -9.90 -5.16 12.23
C ASP A 107 -10.26 -6.09 13.40
N ALA A 108 -10.01 -7.40 13.26
CA ALA A 108 -10.23 -8.40 14.32
C ALA A 108 -9.02 -8.58 15.25
N GLY A 109 -7.91 -7.86 15.02
CA GLY A 109 -6.69 -7.92 15.82
C GLY A 109 -5.79 -9.13 15.55
N TYR A 110 -5.97 -9.85 14.43
CA TYR A 110 -5.16 -11.05 14.13
C TYR A 110 -3.80 -10.73 13.50
N ALA A 111 -3.65 -9.51 12.97
CA ALA A 111 -2.46 -9.05 12.28
C ALA A 111 -2.35 -7.51 12.36
N PRO A 112 -1.14 -6.94 12.30
CA PRO A 112 -0.92 -5.50 12.28
C PRO A 112 -1.42 -4.86 10.98
N ASN A 113 -1.68 -3.54 11.03
CA ASN A 113 -2.15 -2.77 9.87
C ASN A 113 -1.13 -2.76 8.71
N ASP A 114 0.16 -2.79 9.03
CA ASP A 114 1.26 -2.87 8.07
C ASP A 114 1.17 -4.11 7.16
N TRP A 115 0.48 -5.16 7.60
CA TRP A 115 0.29 -6.38 6.80
C TRP A 115 -0.98 -6.33 5.95
N GLN A 116 -1.79 -5.27 6.03
CA GLN A 116 -3.06 -5.23 5.32
C GLN A 116 -2.87 -5.24 3.79
N VAL A 117 -3.52 -6.19 3.12
CA VAL A 117 -3.58 -6.29 1.66
C VAL A 117 -5.00 -6.03 1.19
N GLY A 118 -5.15 -5.06 0.29
CA GLY A 118 -6.44 -4.60 -0.22
C GLY A 118 -6.76 -3.17 0.18
N GLN A 119 -7.91 -2.66 -0.26
CA GLN A 119 -8.42 -1.35 0.15
C GLN A 119 -9.09 -1.37 1.53
#